data_AF-A0A4Z2E8U2-F1
#
_entry.id   AF-A0A4Z2E8U2-F1
#
_cell.length_a   1.000
_cell.length_b   1.000
_cell.length_c   1.000
_cell.angle_alpha   90.00
_cell.angle_beta   90.00
_cell.angle_gamma   90.00
#
_symmetry.space_group_name_H-M   'P 1'
#
loop_
_entity.id
_entity.type
_entity.pdbx_description
1 polymer ?
#
loop_
_entity_poly.entity_id
_entity_poly.type
_entity_poly.pdbx_seq_one_letter_code
_entity_poly.pdbx_strand_id
1 'polypeptide(L)'
;MNDVQQKIPQQENKLNNFLRRKINDLETDKREVVGVFGRTGAGKSSLINAVIGERNLLPSGSGDACTSVMIKVEANEPNSTKYEADIEFITKEEWEEELWFSKNFLRETADRGRDKDEERDHKDIVEKLSVLYGEDWENKSPEELMDGKYFKEIPEFLLSKRKMLTGQTVSRSQHLHKKPSCLPDSDILFRFM
;
A
#
# COMPACT_ATOMS: atom_id res chain seq x y z
N MET A 1 -23.11 24.28 7.71
CA MET A 1 -22.56 24.46 9.08
C MET A 1 -22.13 25.89 9.39
N ASN A 2 -21.87 26.75 8.38
CA ASN A 2 -21.70 28.21 8.55
C ASN A 2 -22.79 28.88 9.40
N ASP A 3 -24.03 28.34 9.39
CA ASP A 3 -25.16 28.85 10.17
C ASP A 3 -24.98 28.75 11.69
N VAL A 4 -24.15 27.82 12.19
CA VAL A 4 -23.92 27.65 13.63
C VAL A 4 -22.91 28.70 14.13
N GLN A 5 -21.84 28.94 13.38
CA GLN A 5 -20.87 29.99 13.72
C GLN A 5 -21.48 31.39 13.69
N GLN A 6 -22.39 31.65 12.74
CA GLN A 6 -23.10 32.92 12.64
C GLN A 6 -24.07 33.18 13.79
N LYS A 7 -24.49 32.14 14.51
CA LYS A 7 -25.34 32.25 15.71
C LYS A 7 -24.55 32.53 17.00
N ILE A 8 -23.23 32.38 16.99
CA ILE A 8 -22.40 32.72 18.16
C ILE A 8 -22.27 34.24 18.22
N PRO A 9 -22.65 34.89 19.35
CA PRO A 9 -22.49 36.33 19.50
C PRO A 9 -21.06 36.79 19.21
N GLN A 10 -20.91 37.91 18.51
CA GLN A 10 -19.59 38.46 18.16
C GLN A 10 -18.83 39.02 19.37
N GLN A 11 -19.49 39.17 20.52
CA GLN A 11 -18.84 39.59 21.75
C GLN A 11 -17.73 38.61 22.14
N GLU A 12 -16.51 39.12 22.30
CA GLU A 12 -15.41 38.34 22.84
C GLU A 12 -15.59 38.13 24.34
N ASN A 13 -15.83 36.88 24.72
CA ASN A 13 -15.79 36.45 26.11
C ASN A 13 -15.28 35.00 26.17
N LYS A 14 -14.92 34.56 27.37
CA LYS A 14 -14.31 33.23 27.59
C LYS A 14 -15.18 32.09 27.05
N LEU A 15 -16.50 32.19 27.18
CA LEU A 15 -17.43 31.16 26.71
C LEU A 15 -17.54 31.16 25.17
N ASN A 16 -17.70 32.32 24.55
CA ASN A 16 -17.80 32.45 23.09
C ASN A 16 -16.50 32.00 22.41
N ASN A 17 -15.34 32.36 22.98
CA ASN A 17 -14.04 31.91 22.48
C ASN A 17 -13.88 30.39 22.62
N PHE A 18 -14.34 29.81 23.73
CA PHE A 18 -14.37 28.36 23.93
C PHE A 18 -15.27 27.65 22.90
N LEU A 19 -16.49 28.15 22.66
CA LEU A 19 -17.43 27.58 21.71
C LEU A 19 -16.92 27.67 20.26
N ARG A 20 -16.39 28.83 19.86
CA ARG A 20 -15.75 29.00 18.55
C ARG A 20 -14.61 28.01 18.35
N ARG A 21 -13.74 27.85 19.35
CA ARG A 21 -12.67 26.86 19.30
C ARG A 21 -13.21 25.45 19.15
N LYS A 22 -14.21 25.05 19.94
CA LYS A 22 -14.80 23.71 19.89
C LYS A 22 -15.52 23.41 18.58
N ILE A 23 -16.18 24.40 17.99
CA ILE A 23 -16.83 24.25 16.68
C ILE A 23 -15.78 24.15 15.58
N ASN A 24 -14.73 24.98 15.62
CA ASN A 24 -13.59 24.82 14.71
C ASN A 24 -12.92 23.44 14.86
N ASP A 25 -12.72 22.95 16.09
CA ASP A 25 -12.20 21.60 16.38
C ASP A 25 -13.13 20.48 15.89
N LEU A 26 -14.41 20.77 15.61
CA LEU A 26 -15.38 19.83 15.03
C LEU A 26 -15.45 19.95 13.50
N GLU A 27 -15.13 21.13 12.96
CA GLU A 27 -15.02 21.39 11.52
C GLU A 27 -13.69 20.93 10.95
N THR A 28 -12.65 20.73 11.78
CA THR A 28 -11.42 20.08 11.34
C THR A 28 -11.69 18.64 10.94
N ASP A 29 -11.17 18.25 9.77
CA ASP A 29 -11.23 16.89 9.22
C ASP A 29 -10.58 15.89 10.21
N LYS A 30 -11.40 15.26 11.05
CA LYS A 30 -10.95 14.22 11.99
C LYS A 30 -10.84 12.90 11.25
N ARG A 31 -9.61 12.51 10.96
CA ARG A 31 -9.29 11.24 10.31
C ARG A 31 -9.00 10.18 11.37
N GLU A 32 -9.78 9.11 11.34
CA GLU A 32 -9.54 7.91 12.14
C GLU A 32 -8.90 6.84 11.27
N VAL A 33 -7.90 6.14 11.80
CA VAL A 33 -7.18 5.08 11.08
C VAL A 33 -7.71 3.72 11.51
N VAL A 34 -8.15 2.92 10.53
CA VAL A 34 -8.62 1.55 10.75
C VAL A 34 -7.67 0.57 10.07
N GLY A 35 -7.06 -0.32 10.85
CA GLY A 35 -6.23 -1.40 10.32
C GLY A 35 -7.08 -2.62 9.95
N VAL A 36 -6.85 -3.19 8.76
CA VAL A 36 -7.53 -4.40 8.29
C VAL A 36 -6.52 -5.53 8.13
N PHE A 37 -6.61 -6.53 9.01
CA PHE A 37 -5.67 -7.65 9.06
C PHE A 37 -6.36 -8.98 8.75
N GLY A 38 -5.60 -9.93 8.20
CA GLY A 38 -6.09 -11.27 7.90
C GLY A 38 -5.30 -11.93 6.79
N ARG A 39 -5.53 -13.23 6.60
CA ARG A 39 -4.82 -14.03 5.60
C ARG A 39 -5.08 -13.56 4.17
N THR A 40 -4.15 -13.86 3.27
CA THR A 40 -4.36 -13.73 1.82
C THR A 40 -5.61 -14.53 1.41
N GLY A 41 -6.40 -13.99 0.48
CA GLY A 41 -7.65 -14.62 0.04
C GLY A 41 -8.84 -14.46 1.01
N ALA A 42 -8.67 -13.89 2.20
CA ALA A 42 -9.77 -13.68 3.16
C ALA A 42 -10.78 -12.57 2.74
N GLY A 43 -10.58 -11.92 1.60
CA GLY A 43 -11.49 -10.90 1.06
C GLY A 43 -11.26 -9.48 1.59
N LYS A 44 -10.10 -9.18 2.18
CA LYS A 44 -9.78 -7.84 2.73
C LYS A 44 -9.94 -6.69 1.72
N SER A 45 -9.34 -6.82 0.53
CA SER A 45 -9.43 -5.80 -0.52
C SER A 45 -10.87 -5.64 -1.02
N SER A 46 -11.63 -6.74 -1.12
CA SER A 46 -13.05 -6.71 -1.46
C SER A 46 -13.89 -6.00 -0.40
N LEU A 47 -13.59 -6.23 0.89
CA LEU A 47 -14.23 -5.54 2.00
C LEU A 47 -13.96 -4.03 1.95
N ILE A 48 -12.71 -3.63 1.75
CA ILE A 48 -12.34 -2.20 1.65
C ILE A 48 -13.07 -1.53 0.47
N ASN A 49 -13.06 -2.15 -0.70
CA ASN A 49 -13.81 -1.67 -1.89
C ASN A 49 -15.31 -1.52 -1.58
N ALA A 50 -15.91 -2.48 -0.88
CA ALA A 50 -17.33 -2.45 -0.52
C ALA A 50 -17.67 -1.35 0.49
N VAL A 51 -16.82 -1.13 1.50
CA VAL A 51 -17.01 -0.07 2.51
C VAL A 51 -16.86 1.32 1.90
N ILE A 52 -15.89 1.51 1.00
CA ILE A 52 -15.67 2.78 0.30
C ILE A 52 -16.76 3.04 -0.75
N GLY A 53 -17.39 1.99 -1.27
CA GLY A 53 -18.38 2.08 -2.34
C GLY A 53 -17.78 2.17 -3.75
N GLU A 54 -16.46 2.02 -3.86
CA GLU A 54 -15.74 2.06 -5.13
C GLU A 54 -15.37 0.67 -5.62
N ARG A 55 -15.85 0.31 -6.82
CA ARG A 55 -15.55 -0.98 -7.42
C ARG A 55 -14.13 -0.96 -7.98
N ASN A 56 -13.36 -1.97 -7.63
CA ASN A 56 -12.00 -2.19 -8.15
C ASN A 56 -10.99 -1.08 -7.80
N LEU A 57 -11.17 -0.41 -6.65
CA LEU A 57 -10.16 0.51 -6.10
C LEU A 57 -8.88 -0.25 -5.77
N LEU A 58 -9.02 -1.30 -4.97
CA LEU A 58 -7.97 -2.28 -4.72
C LEU A 58 -8.17 -3.53 -5.59
N PRO A 59 -7.09 -4.18 -6.05
CA PRO A 59 -7.19 -5.43 -6.77
C PRO A 59 -7.85 -6.50 -5.89
N SER A 60 -8.88 -7.16 -6.42
CA SER A 60 -9.61 -8.25 -5.77
C SER A 60 -9.77 -9.40 -6.77
N GLY A 61 -8.76 -10.27 -6.84
CA GLY A 61 -8.77 -11.49 -7.66
C GLY A 61 -9.21 -12.71 -6.85
N SER A 62 -9.65 -13.75 -7.56
CA SER A 62 -9.99 -15.06 -6.99
C SER A 62 -8.85 -16.06 -7.26
N GLY A 63 -7.92 -16.23 -6.32
CA GLY A 63 -6.97 -17.35 -6.38
C GLY A 63 -5.59 -17.08 -5.79
N ASP A 64 -4.96 -15.96 -6.16
CA ASP A 64 -3.54 -15.73 -5.90
C ASP A 64 -3.30 -14.56 -4.93
N ALA A 65 -2.08 -14.47 -4.39
CA ALA A 65 -1.69 -13.39 -3.50
C ALA A 65 -1.76 -12.03 -4.23
N CYS A 66 -2.80 -11.25 -3.94
CA CYS A 66 -3.08 -9.99 -4.64
C CYS A 66 -2.48 -8.76 -3.94
N THR A 67 -1.96 -8.88 -2.70
CA THR A 67 -1.51 -7.73 -1.90
C THR A 67 -0.39 -8.12 -0.95
N SER A 68 0.84 -7.74 -1.30
CA SER A 68 2.08 -7.90 -0.53
C SER A 68 2.71 -6.57 -0.13
N VAL A 69 2.02 -5.46 -0.43
CA VAL A 69 2.39 -4.09 -0.06
C VAL A 69 1.43 -3.54 0.98
N MET A 70 1.94 -2.70 1.87
CA MET A 70 1.11 -1.93 2.78
C MET A 70 0.33 -0.88 1.97
N ILE A 71 -1.00 -0.88 2.12
CA ILE A 71 -1.86 0.04 1.41
C ILE A 71 -2.64 0.88 2.41
N LYS A 72 -2.45 2.20 2.33
CA LYS A 72 -3.28 3.18 3.03
C LYS A 72 -4.22 3.83 2.04
N VAL A 73 -5.48 3.97 2.44
CA VAL A 73 -6.56 4.47 1.59
C VAL A 73 -7.22 5.60 2.39
N GLU A 74 -7.16 6.84 1.88
CA GLU A 74 -7.76 8.02 2.54
C GLU A 74 -8.55 8.93 1.60
N ALA A 75 -9.51 9.67 2.15
CA ALA A 75 -10.26 10.69 1.41
C ALA A 75 -9.35 11.86 0.99
N ASN A 76 -9.61 12.39 -0.20
CA ASN A 76 -8.91 13.52 -0.78
C ASN A 76 -9.43 14.84 -0.18
N GLU A 77 -8.81 15.96 -0.51
CA GLU A 77 -9.29 17.27 -0.06
C GLU A 77 -10.72 17.52 -0.53
N PRO A 78 -11.58 18.13 0.32
CA PRO A 78 -12.92 18.49 -0.07
C PRO A 78 -12.83 19.39 -1.30
N ASN A 79 -13.42 18.95 -2.43
CA ASN A 79 -13.39 19.52 -3.80
C ASN A 79 -12.42 18.87 -4.80
N SER A 80 -11.59 17.90 -4.39
CA SER A 80 -10.81 17.13 -5.36
C SER A 80 -11.68 16.07 -6.03
N THR A 81 -11.63 16.01 -7.36
CA THR A 81 -12.28 14.96 -8.17
C THR A 81 -11.27 13.94 -8.70
N LYS A 82 -10.02 14.03 -8.23
CA LYS A 82 -8.90 13.22 -8.72
C LYS A 82 -8.60 12.07 -7.76
N TYR A 83 -8.27 10.93 -8.35
CA TYR A 83 -7.59 9.85 -7.66
C TYR A 83 -6.09 10.12 -7.72
N GLU A 84 -5.42 10.01 -6.58
CA GLU A 84 -3.98 10.15 -6.46
C GLU A 84 -3.42 8.89 -5.81
N ALA A 85 -2.25 8.47 -6.25
CA ALA A 85 -1.49 7.42 -5.59
C ALA A 85 -0.07 7.93 -5.34
N ASP A 86 0.35 7.90 -4.09
CA ASP A 86 1.72 8.09 -3.65
C ASP A 86 2.32 6.71 -3.38
N ILE A 87 3.34 6.35 -4.15
CA ILE A 87 4.08 5.09 -3.98
C ILE A 87 5.45 5.42 -3.42
N GLU A 88 5.71 4.92 -2.23
CA GLU A 88 7.02 4.85 -1.60
C GLU A 88 7.58 3.45 -1.77
N PHE A 89 8.74 3.36 -2.42
CA PHE A 89 9.38 2.07 -2.65
C PHE A 89 10.29 1.75 -1.47
N ILE A 90 10.36 0.47 -1.12
CA ILE A 90 11.43 -0.11 -0.29
C ILE A 90 12.80 0.37 -0.80
N THR A 91 13.76 0.58 0.09
CA THR A 91 15.12 0.96 -0.31
C THR A 91 15.84 -0.20 -0.98
N LYS A 92 16.95 0.09 -1.67
CA LYS A 92 17.75 -0.96 -2.31
C LYS A 92 18.37 -1.88 -1.27
N GLU A 93 18.83 -1.28 -0.20
CA GLU A 93 19.50 -1.93 0.91
C GLU A 93 18.53 -2.88 1.62
N GLU A 94 17.33 -2.42 1.95
CA GLU A 94 16.28 -3.26 2.57
C GLU A 94 15.85 -4.41 1.63
N TRP A 95 15.70 -4.13 0.33
CA TRP A 95 15.36 -5.18 -0.63
C TRP A 95 16.46 -6.22 -0.80
N GLU A 96 17.73 -5.81 -0.82
CA GLU A 96 18.88 -6.71 -0.87
C GLU A 96 18.97 -7.59 0.38
N GLU A 97 18.72 -7.03 1.56
CA GLU A 97 18.62 -7.77 2.83
C GLU A 97 17.48 -8.79 2.79
N GLU A 98 16.32 -8.41 2.25
CA GLU A 98 15.19 -9.34 2.14
C GLU A 98 15.45 -10.47 1.13
N LEU A 99 16.10 -10.17 0.00
CA LEU A 99 16.54 -11.19 -0.96
C LEU A 99 17.49 -12.19 -0.30
N TRP A 100 18.43 -11.69 0.50
CA TRP A 100 19.36 -12.52 1.25
C TRP A 100 18.63 -13.42 2.25
N PHE A 101 17.70 -12.87 3.03
CA PHE A 101 16.90 -13.62 4.00
C PHE A 101 16.05 -14.69 3.31
N SER A 102 15.34 -14.31 2.25
CA SER A 102 14.49 -15.22 1.46
C SER A 102 15.28 -16.41 0.92
N LYS A 103 16.49 -16.17 0.39
CA LYS A 103 17.34 -17.26 -0.12
C LYS A 103 17.88 -18.18 0.96
N ASN A 104 18.28 -17.62 2.10
CA ASN A 104 18.73 -18.43 3.22
C ASN A 104 17.60 -19.29 3.77
N PHE A 105 16.40 -18.74 3.91
CA PHE A 105 15.21 -19.48 4.34
C PHE A 105 14.90 -20.65 3.42
N LEU A 106 14.89 -20.43 2.10
CA LEU A 106 14.65 -21.49 1.11
C LEU A 106 15.72 -22.60 1.17
N ARG A 107 16.99 -22.23 1.39
CA ARG A 107 18.09 -23.20 1.53
C ARG A 107 17.97 -24.03 2.80
N GLU A 108 17.70 -23.38 3.93
CA GLU A 108 17.61 -24.07 5.24
C GLU A 108 16.44 -25.05 5.30
N THR A 109 15.31 -24.67 4.72
CA THR A 109 14.10 -25.51 4.69
C THR A 109 14.18 -26.67 3.70
N ALA A 110 15.04 -26.58 2.66
CA ALA A 110 15.32 -27.69 1.76
C ALA A 110 16.02 -28.87 2.47
N ASP A 111 16.87 -28.59 3.45
CA ASP A 111 17.75 -29.58 4.09
C ASP A 111 17.09 -30.35 5.25
N ARG A 112 16.01 -29.84 5.86
CA ARG A 112 15.43 -30.43 7.09
C ARG A 112 13.93 -30.77 7.02
N GLY A 113 13.29 -30.55 5.87
CA GLY A 113 11.84 -30.71 5.72
C GLY A 113 11.07 -29.55 6.37
N ARG A 114 9.86 -29.28 5.86
CA ARG A 114 9.04 -28.12 6.24
C ARG A 114 7.81 -28.52 7.04
N ASP A 115 7.43 -27.70 8.01
CA ASP A 115 6.09 -27.79 8.59
C ASP A 115 5.03 -27.10 7.70
N LYS A 116 3.76 -27.06 8.16
CA LYS A 116 2.66 -26.48 7.37
C LYS A 116 2.73 -24.96 7.23
N ASP A 117 3.35 -24.28 8.18
CA ASP A 117 3.52 -22.82 8.15
C ASP A 117 4.71 -22.49 7.25
N GLU A 118 5.84 -23.17 7.41
CA GLU A 118 7.02 -23.03 6.56
C GLU A 118 6.76 -23.39 5.09
N GLU A 119 5.92 -24.39 4.82
CA GLU A 119 5.52 -24.74 3.44
C GLU A 119 4.78 -23.59 2.75
N ARG A 120 3.99 -22.83 3.52
CA ARG A 120 3.27 -21.66 2.99
C ARG A 120 4.21 -20.51 2.75
N ASP A 121 5.07 -20.20 3.72
CA ASP A 121 6.06 -19.12 3.58
C ASP A 121 7.02 -19.41 2.42
N HIS A 122 7.45 -20.66 2.26
CA HIS A 122 8.24 -21.10 1.11
C HIS A 122 7.51 -20.85 -0.20
N LYS A 123 6.21 -21.20 -0.29
CA LYS A 123 5.42 -20.96 -1.49
C LYS A 123 5.30 -19.47 -1.81
N ASP A 124 5.02 -18.65 -0.80
CA ASP A 124 4.85 -17.21 -0.96
C ASP A 124 6.15 -16.53 -1.43
N ILE A 125 7.31 -16.93 -0.88
CA ILE A 125 8.63 -16.46 -1.31
C ILE A 125 8.92 -16.86 -2.76
N VAL A 126 8.69 -18.13 -3.12
CA VAL A 126 8.94 -18.62 -4.49
C VAL A 126 8.05 -17.90 -5.49
N GLU A 127 6.76 -17.74 -5.19
CA GLU A 127 5.82 -17.02 -6.05
C GLU A 127 6.27 -15.57 -6.26
N LYS A 128 6.63 -14.88 -5.18
CA LYS A 128 7.14 -13.50 -5.20
C LYS A 128 8.41 -13.34 -6.06
N LEU A 129 9.43 -14.17 -5.85
CA LEU A 129 10.68 -14.09 -6.60
C LEU A 129 10.46 -14.45 -8.07
N SER A 130 9.58 -15.41 -8.36
CA SER A 130 9.25 -15.81 -9.73
C SER A 130 8.52 -14.70 -10.50
N VAL A 131 7.65 -13.92 -9.84
CA VAL A 131 6.97 -12.79 -10.48
C VAL A 131 7.94 -11.66 -10.83
N LEU A 132 8.91 -11.36 -9.97
CA LEU A 132 9.88 -10.28 -10.22
C LEU A 132 10.97 -10.66 -11.20
N TYR A 133 11.47 -11.89 -11.12
CA TYR A 133 12.71 -12.29 -11.77
C TYR A 133 12.54 -13.40 -12.80
N GLY A 134 11.33 -13.96 -12.97
CA GLY A 134 11.08 -15.12 -13.81
C GLY A 134 11.61 -16.41 -13.17
N GLU A 135 11.98 -17.40 -13.95
CA GLU A 135 12.55 -18.66 -13.42
C GLU A 135 14.05 -18.54 -13.11
N ASP A 136 14.70 -17.45 -13.54
CA ASP A 136 16.16 -17.36 -13.50
C ASP A 136 16.73 -17.03 -12.10
N TRP A 137 15.91 -16.71 -11.10
CA TRP A 137 16.41 -16.19 -9.83
C TRP A 137 17.06 -17.24 -8.94
N GLU A 138 16.70 -18.51 -9.13
CA GLU A 138 17.14 -19.63 -8.28
C GLU A 138 18.67 -19.76 -8.26
N ASN A 139 19.32 -19.53 -9.41
CA ASN A 139 20.76 -19.72 -9.59
C ASN A 139 21.59 -18.43 -9.46
N LYS A 140 20.96 -17.30 -9.14
CA LYS A 140 21.64 -15.99 -9.05
C LYS A 140 22.04 -15.67 -7.61
N SER A 141 22.94 -14.74 -7.37
CA SER A 141 23.14 -14.16 -6.03
C SER A 141 22.16 -13.01 -5.76
N PRO A 142 21.95 -12.56 -4.51
CA PRO A 142 21.20 -11.34 -4.23
C PRO A 142 21.72 -10.12 -5.03
N GLU A 143 23.03 -9.95 -5.12
CA GLU A 143 23.69 -8.86 -5.85
C GLU A 143 23.36 -8.91 -7.35
N GLU A 144 23.32 -10.11 -7.95
CA GLU A 144 22.93 -10.30 -9.34
C GLU A 144 21.43 -10.02 -9.59
N LEU A 145 20.59 -10.22 -8.57
CA LEU A 145 19.16 -9.89 -8.60
C LEU A 145 18.89 -8.39 -8.41
N MET A 146 19.88 -7.62 -7.98
CA MET A 146 19.82 -6.16 -7.92
C MET A 146 20.12 -5.48 -9.27
N ASP A 147 20.44 -6.24 -10.31
CA ASP A 147 20.66 -5.72 -11.65
C ASP A 147 19.45 -4.91 -12.16
N GLY A 148 19.72 -3.69 -12.63
CA GLY A 148 18.69 -2.77 -13.10
C GLY A 148 17.80 -3.30 -14.23
N LYS A 149 18.20 -4.38 -14.91
CA LYS A 149 17.39 -5.02 -15.96
C LYS A 149 16.03 -5.53 -15.47
N TYR A 150 15.90 -5.93 -14.21
CA TYR A 150 14.63 -6.41 -13.63
C TYR A 150 13.67 -5.27 -13.28
N PHE A 151 14.21 -4.08 -13.04
CA PHE A 151 13.47 -2.92 -12.55
C PHE A 151 13.16 -1.89 -13.65
N LYS A 152 13.26 -2.28 -14.93
CA LYS A 152 12.99 -1.37 -16.07
C LYS A 152 11.59 -0.74 -16.06
N GLU A 153 10.61 -1.44 -15.50
CA GLU A 153 9.22 -0.95 -15.37
C GLU A 153 9.00 -0.07 -14.14
N ILE A 154 9.92 -0.11 -13.17
CA ILE A 154 9.90 0.65 -11.93
C ILE A 154 11.26 1.33 -11.69
N PRO A 155 11.71 2.20 -12.61
CA PRO A 155 13.00 2.88 -12.46
C PRO A 155 13.06 3.77 -11.20
N GLU A 156 11.91 4.20 -10.67
CA GLU A 156 11.83 5.00 -9.45
C GLU A 156 12.38 4.28 -8.21
N PHE A 157 12.23 2.94 -8.14
CA PHE A 157 12.87 2.12 -7.11
C PHE A 157 14.40 2.26 -7.13
N LEU A 158 15.02 2.13 -8.31
CA LEU A 158 16.47 2.27 -8.45
C LEU A 158 16.98 3.69 -8.16
N LEU A 159 16.11 4.69 -8.21
CA LEU A 159 16.44 6.07 -7.93
C LEU A 159 16.10 6.46 -6.49
N SER A 160 15.54 5.55 -5.69
CA SER A 160 15.02 5.82 -4.34
C SER A 160 14.08 7.03 -4.33
N LYS A 161 13.21 7.12 -5.35
CA LYS A 161 12.26 8.22 -5.52
C LYS A 161 10.83 7.71 -5.36
N ARG A 162 10.02 8.51 -4.68
CA ARG A 162 8.57 8.32 -4.66
C ARG A 162 7.98 8.53 -6.05
N LYS A 163 6.91 7.79 -6.36
CA LYS A 163 6.17 7.89 -7.63
C LYS A 163 4.77 8.42 -7.37
N MET A 164 4.50 9.61 -7.89
CA MET A 164 3.16 10.21 -7.86
C MET A 164 2.39 9.83 -9.11
N LEU A 165 1.16 9.38 -8.91
CA LEU A 165 0.21 9.09 -9.99
C LEU A 165 -1.06 9.87 -9.74
N THR A 166 -1.64 10.42 -10.80
CA THR A 166 -2.93 11.11 -10.73
C THR A 166 -3.84 10.63 -11.88
N GLY A 167 -5.12 10.50 -11.59
CA GLY A 167 -6.11 9.99 -12.54
C GLY A 167 -7.50 10.56 -12.28
N GLN A 168 -8.35 10.52 -13.32
CA GLN A 168 -9.76 10.91 -13.23
C GLN A 168 -10.68 9.71 -12.96
N THR A 169 -10.18 8.48 -13.09
CA THR A 169 -10.95 7.24 -12.90
C THR A 169 -10.09 6.17 -12.23
N VAL A 170 -10.75 5.29 -11.46
CA VAL A 170 -10.14 4.16 -10.74
C VAL A 170 -9.43 3.17 -11.68
N SER A 171 -9.96 2.97 -12.90
CA SER A 171 -9.52 1.92 -13.83
C SER A 171 -8.06 2.06 -14.30
N ARG A 172 -7.52 3.29 -14.32
CA ARG A 172 -6.14 3.51 -14.75
C ARG A 172 -5.13 3.11 -13.67
N SER A 173 -5.53 3.14 -12.40
CA SER A 173 -4.72 2.78 -11.22
C SER A 173 -4.42 1.27 -11.17
N GLN A 174 -5.34 0.41 -11.63
CA GLN A 174 -5.23 -1.05 -11.55
C GLN A 174 -4.03 -1.65 -12.31
N HIS A 175 -3.65 -1.06 -13.45
CA HIS A 175 -2.52 -1.54 -14.26
C HIS A 175 -1.16 -1.25 -13.61
N LEU A 176 -1.11 -0.37 -12.60
CA LEU A 176 0.14 0.05 -11.97
C LEU A 176 0.56 -0.86 -10.80
N HIS A 177 -0.25 -1.84 -10.43
CA HIS A 177 0.00 -2.67 -9.25
C HIS A 177 0.85 -3.92 -9.49
N LYS A 178 0.91 -4.47 -10.71
CA LYS A 178 1.39 -5.85 -10.91
C LYS A 178 2.87 -6.09 -10.56
N LYS A 179 3.75 -5.09 -10.71
CA LYS A 179 5.17 -5.21 -10.35
C LYS A 179 5.54 -4.56 -9.02
N PRO A 180 5.05 -3.35 -8.68
CA PRO A 180 5.34 -2.75 -7.37
C PRO A 180 4.80 -3.59 -6.21
N SER A 181 3.72 -4.37 -6.43
CA SER A 181 3.18 -5.25 -5.38
C SER A 181 4.20 -6.28 -4.90
N CYS A 182 5.19 -6.65 -5.71
CA CYS A 182 6.10 -7.76 -5.39
C CYS A 182 7.34 -7.32 -4.62
N LEU A 183 7.56 -6.00 -4.47
CA LEU A 183 8.51 -5.41 -3.54
C LEU A 183 7.76 -5.13 -2.23
N PRO A 184 7.92 -5.94 -1.17
CA PRO A 184 7.27 -5.69 0.11
C PRO A 184 7.96 -4.51 0.79
N ASP A 185 7.36 -4.06 1.87
CA ASP A 185 7.69 -2.81 2.59
C ASP A 185 7.67 -1.54 1.72
N SER A 186 7.26 -1.65 0.46
CA SER A 186 6.79 -0.52 -0.32
C SER A 186 5.40 -0.13 0.21
N ASP A 187 5.27 1.14 0.57
CA ASP A 187 4.01 1.73 1.01
C ASP A 187 3.30 2.37 -0.18
N ILE A 188 2.01 2.07 -0.33
CA ILE A 188 1.16 2.73 -1.31
C ILE A 188 0.03 3.48 -0.59
N LEU A 189 0.06 4.80 -0.69
CA LEU A 189 -1.00 5.67 -0.21
C LEU A 189 -1.91 6.07 -1.38
N PHE A 190 -3.14 5.56 -1.38
CA PHE A 190 -4.20 6.01 -2.27
C PHE A 190 -5.02 7.12 -1.63
N ARG A 191 -5.17 8.23 -2.35
CA ARG A 191 -6.12 9.30 -2.07
C ARG A 191 -7.22 9.30 -3.12
N PHE A 192 -8.48 9.33 -2.70
CA PHE A 192 -9.64 9.27 -3.57
C PHE A 192 -10.71 10.25 -3.11
N MET A 193 -11.60 10.65 -4.02
CA MET A 193 -12.66 11.66 -3.85
C MET A 193 -13.25 11.76 -2.44
#